data_AF-A0A5K0UUZ8-F1
#
_entry.id   AF-A0A5K0UUZ8-F1
#
_cell.length_a   1.000
_cell.length_b   1.000
_cell.length_c   1.000
_cell.angle_alpha   90.00
_cell.angle_beta   90.00
_cell.angle_gamma   90.00
#
_symmetry.space_group_name_H-M   'P 1'
#
loop_
_entity.id
_entity.type
_entity.pdbx_description
1 polymer ?
#
loop_
_entity_poly.entity_id
_entity_poly.type
_entity_poly.pdbx_seq_one_letter_code
_entity_poly.pdbx_strand_id
1 'polypeptide(L)'
;MKGGKYLLILDDVWQGFHIRVLGVPDPANGSKVVVVSRTLDACVAMQTGRNIKMEAMCWKDAMSLFLNNTGNVIQQPPIEKIAMDVLRECGGLPIYIATIGAALRNNDDAGVWEDTLRALKKCTGETEGVEKKSLTF
;
A
#
# COMPACT_ATOMS: atom_id res chain seq x y z
N MET A 1 3.34 -33.40 -0.22
CA MET A 1 3.10 -33.19 1.23
C MET A 1 1.98 -34.13 1.67
N LYS A 2 2.21 -35.07 2.59
CA LYS A 2 1.14 -35.93 3.16
C LYS A 2 1.18 -35.86 4.68
N GLY A 3 0.05 -35.50 5.29
CA GLY A 3 -0.21 -35.62 6.73
C GLY A 3 -0.34 -34.31 7.52
N GLY A 4 0.12 -33.17 7.00
CA GLY A 4 0.13 -31.89 7.70
C GLY A 4 -0.86 -30.86 7.16
N LYS A 5 -1.33 -29.95 8.03
CA LYS A 5 -2.02 -28.72 7.62
C LYS A 5 -0.99 -27.72 7.10
N TYR A 6 -1.37 -26.92 6.10
CA TYR A 6 -0.50 -25.86 5.58
C TYR A 6 -1.25 -24.55 5.38
N LEU A 7 -0.47 -23.47 5.38
CA LEU A 7 -0.88 -22.15 4.89
C LEU A 7 0.08 -21.79 3.75
N LEU A 8 -0.46 -21.56 2.56
CA LEU A 8 0.29 -21.07 1.41
C LEU A 8 -0.14 -19.64 1.11
N ILE A 9 0.82 -18.73 1.00
CA ILE A 9 0.58 -17.34 0.61
C ILE A 9 1.19 -17.17 -0.76
N LEU A 10 0.35 -16.85 -1.74
CA LEU A 10 0.76 -16.48 -3.09
C LEU A 10 0.72 -14.97 -3.20
N ASP A 11 1.89 -14.36 -3.25
CA ASP A 11 2.03 -12.92 -3.36
C ASP A 11 2.14 -12.46 -4.82
N ASP A 12 1.67 -11.24 -5.08
CA ASP A 12 1.68 -10.58 -6.38
C ASP A 12 1.17 -11.44 -7.57
N VAL A 13 0.01 -12.08 -7.39
CA VAL A 13 -0.60 -12.91 -8.46
C VAL A 13 -1.32 -12.04 -9.49
N TRP A 14 -0.93 -12.15 -10.76
CA TRP A 14 -1.50 -11.34 -11.85
C TRP A 14 -2.49 -12.11 -12.74
N GLN A 15 -2.37 -13.44 -12.82
CA GLN A 15 -3.21 -14.28 -13.67
C GLN A 15 -3.66 -15.53 -12.91
N GLY A 16 -4.83 -16.05 -13.26
CA GLY A 16 -5.38 -17.25 -12.64
C GLY A 16 -4.69 -18.52 -13.11
N PHE A 17 -4.41 -19.42 -12.18
CA PHE A 17 -3.93 -20.76 -12.46
C PHE A 17 -4.42 -21.73 -11.38
N HIS A 18 -4.46 -23.02 -11.71
CA HIS A 18 -4.85 -24.05 -10.75
C HIS A 18 -3.67 -24.35 -9.80
N ILE A 19 -3.90 -24.39 -8.49
CA ILE A 19 -2.83 -24.53 -7.48
C ILE A 19 -1.98 -25.80 -7.66
N ARG A 20 -2.58 -26.84 -8.23
CA ARG A 20 -1.92 -28.10 -8.62
C ARG A 20 -0.76 -27.93 -9.58
N VAL A 21 -0.71 -26.85 -10.38
CA VAL A 21 0.44 -26.52 -11.24
C VAL A 21 1.70 -26.29 -10.40
N LEU A 22 1.55 -25.83 -9.16
CA LEU A 22 2.65 -25.68 -8.20
C LEU A 22 3.00 -26.99 -7.47
N GLY A 23 2.39 -28.12 -7.84
CA GLY A 23 2.54 -29.40 -7.14
C GLY A 23 1.88 -29.46 -5.76
N VAL A 24 1.05 -28.46 -5.43
CA VAL A 24 0.33 -28.37 -4.16
C VAL A 24 -1.06 -28.99 -4.33
N PRO A 25 -1.48 -29.91 -3.44
CA PRO A 25 -2.85 -30.43 -3.48
C PRO A 25 -3.86 -29.32 -3.19
N ASP A 26 -5.13 -29.55 -3.50
CA ASP A 26 -6.16 -28.59 -3.13
C ASP A 26 -6.28 -28.48 -1.60
N PRO A 27 -6.51 -27.27 -1.06
CA PRO A 27 -6.59 -27.05 0.38
C PRO A 27 -7.73 -27.86 1.01
N ALA A 28 -7.34 -28.84 1.82
CA ALA A 28 -8.23 -29.69 2.62
C ALA A 28 -7.76 -29.76 4.07
N ASN A 29 -8.58 -30.32 4.97
CA ASN A 29 -8.27 -30.55 6.39
C ASN A 29 -7.87 -29.29 7.18
N GLY A 30 -8.45 -28.13 6.82
CA GLY A 30 -8.13 -26.85 7.45
C GLY A 30 -6.88 -26.15 6.90
N SER A 31 -6.27 -26.70 5.85
CA SER A 31 -5.24 -25.99 5.07
C SER A 31 -5.85 -24.80 4.34
N LYS A 32 -5.06 -23.75 4.11
CA LYS A 32 -5.53 -22.52 3.46
C LYS A 32 -4.54 -22.05 2.40
N VAL A 33 -5.09 -21.45 1.35
CA VAL A 33 -4.35 -20.66 0.36
C VAL A 33 -4.83 -19.23 0.47
N VAL A 34 -3.90 -18.29 0.62
CA VAL A 34 -4.15 -16.85 0.60
C VAL A 34 -3.51 -16.33 -0.68
N VAL A 35 -4.29 -15.62 -1.48
CA VAL A 35 -3.81 -14.94 -2.67
C VAL A 35 -3.78 -13.45 -2.38
N VAL A 36 -2.64 -12.82 -2.62
CA VAL A 36 -2.47 -11.37 -2.59
C VAL A 36 -2.30 -10.90 -4.03
N SER A 37 -3.13 -9.94 -4.44
CA SER A 37 -3.12 -9.41 -5.79
C SER A 37 -3.54 -7.94 -5.78
N ARG A 38 -3.12 -7.21 -6.81
CA ARG A 38 -3.54 -5.84 -7.10
C ARG A 38 -4.91 -5.76 -7.78
N THR A 39 -5.45 -6.89 -8.26
CA THR A 39 -6.73 -6.93 -8.97
C THR A 39 -7.66 -7.98 -8.39
N LEU A 40 -8.94 -7.65 -8.33
CA LEU A 40 -9.96 -8.62 -7.94
C LEU A 40 -10.08 -9.73 -8.99
N ASP A 41 -9.90 -9.40 -10.27
CA ASP A 41 -10.02 -10.34 -11.38
C ASP A 41 -9.02 -11.49 -11.28
N ALA A 42 -7.77 -11.22 -10.89
CA ALA A 42 -6.79 -12.27 -10.63
C ALA A 42 -7.22 -13.18 -9.47
N CYS A 43 -7.76 -12.62 -8.37
CA CYS A 43 -8.29 -13.44 -7.27
C CYS A 43 -9.49 -14.30 -7.72
N VAL A 44 -10.40 -13.74 -8.50
CA VAL A 44 -11.53 -14.48 -9.10
C VAL A 44 -11.04 -15.59 -10.02
N ALA A 45 -10.04 -15.32 -10.85
CA ALA A 45 -9.43 -16.30 -11.73
C ALA A 45 -8.69 -17.42 -10.97
N MET A 46 -8.20 -17.14 -9.76
CA MET A 46 -7.69 -18.14 -8.79
C MET A 46 -8.79 -18.88 -8.03
N GLN A 47 -10.08 -18.61 -8.31
CA GLN A 47 -11.24 -19.26 -7.70
C GLN A 47 -11.27 -19.13 -6.16
N THR A 48 -10.81 -17.99 -5.64
CA THR A 48 -10.80 -17.71 -4.19
C THR A 48 -12.22 -17.72 -3.60
N GLY A 49 -12.40 -18.41 -2.45
CA GLY A 49 -13.71 -18.47 -1.77
C GLY A 49 -14.09 -17.23 -0.95
N ARG A 50 -13.13 -16.36 -0.61
CA ARG A 50 -13.37 -15.07 0.07
C ARG A 50 -12.36 -14.05 -0.46
N ASN A 51 -12.88 -12.88 -0.84
CA ASN A 51 -12.09 -11.73 -1.27
C ASN A 51 -12.19 -10.61 -0.24
N ILE A 52 -11.05 -10.01 0.10
CA ILE A 52 -10.96 -8.85 0.97
C ILE A 52 -10.27 -7.75 0.18
N LYS A 53 -10.99 -6.66 -0.08
CA LYS A 53 -10.41 -5.48 -0.72
C LYS A 53 -9.66 -4.68 0.35
N MET A 54 -8.37 -4.45 0.16
CA MET A 54 -7.63 -3.48 0.94
C MET A 54 -7.97 -2.08 0.44
N GLU A 55 -8.58 -1.27 1.32
CA GLU A 55 -8.86 0.13 1.05
C GLU A 55 -7.70 1.01 1.52
N ALA A 56 -7.62 2.23 0.99
CA ALA A 56 -6.70 3.23 1.52
C ALA A 56 -6.97 3.47 3.02
N MET A 57 -5.93 3.78 3.78
CA MET A 57 -6.09 4.05 5.20
C MET A 57 -7.02 5.24 5.44
N CYS A 58 -7.83 5.15 6.50
CA CYS A 58 -8.60 6.30 6.93
C CYS A 58 -7.67 7.44 7.37
N TRP A 59 -8.16 8.67 7.33
CA TRP A 59 -7.37 9.86 7.67
C TRP A 59 -6.68 9.76 9.03
N LYS A 60 -7.37 9.21 10.04
CA LYS A 60 -6.82 9.05 11.40
C LYS A 60 -5.61 8.13 11.44
N ASP A 61 -5.70 6.97 10.79
CA ASP A 61 -4.61 5.99 10.77
C ASP A 61 -3.45 6.48 9.89
N ALA A 62 -3.76 7.12 8.76
CA ALA A 62 -2.78 7.77 7.90
C ALA A 62 -1.99 8.86 8.64
N MET A 63 -2.67 9.73 9.38
CA MET A 63 -2.06 10.78 10.20
C MET A 63 -1.20 10.19 11.33
N SER A 64 -1.68 9.14 11.99
CA SER A 64 -0.90 8.41 13.01
C SER A 64 0.39 7.83 12.43
N LEU A 65 0.31 7.14 11.28
CA LEU A 65 1.49 6.61 10.60
C LEU A 65 2.44 7.73 10.18
N PHE A 66 1.90 8.83 9.65
CA PHE A 66 2.69 9.96 9.21
C PHE A 66 3.48 10.58 10.37
N LEU A 67 2.81 10.90 11.47
CA LEU A 67 3.42 11.41 12.71
C LEU A 67 4.53 10.49 13.22
N ASN A 68 4.29 9.18 13.22
CA ASN A 68 5.28 8.18 13.67
C ASN A 68 6.56 8.20 12.80
N ASN A 69 6.46 8.60 11.53
CA ASN A 69 7.59 8.65 10.61
C ASN A 69 8.23 10.04 10.53
N THR A 70 7.47 11.13 10.63
CA THR A 70 7.97 12.51 10.54
C THR A 70 8.55 13.05 11.86
N GLY A 71 8.07 12.54 12.99
CA GLY A 71 8.31 13.15 14.30
C GLY A 71 7.47 14.41 14.54
N ASN A 72 7.79 15.14 15.60
CA ASN A 72 6.96 16.26 16.12
C ASN A 72 7.08 17.57 15.32
N VAL A 73 7.94 17.63 14.30
CA VAL A 73 8.20 18.85 13.53
C VAL A 73 6.95 19.36 12.79
N ILE A 74 6.03 18.45 12.44
CA ILE A 74 4.79 18.80 11.75
C ILE A 74 3.76 19.52 12.62
N GLN A 75 4.03 19.71 13.90
CA GLN A 75 3.18 20.47 14.82
C GLN A 75 3.61 21.94 14.94
N GLN A 76 4.68 22.35 14.24
CA GLN A 76 5.24 23.70 14.32
C GLN A 76 4.81 24.52 13.10
N PRO A 77 4.33 25.77 13.28
CA PRO A 77 4.20 26.71 12.17
C PRO A 77 5.58 27.03 11.57
N PRO A 78 5.71 27.18 10.24
CA PRO A 78 4.66 27.12 9.22
C PRO A 78 4.40 25.72 8.64
N ILE A 79 5.08 24.68 9.11
CA ILE A 79 5.09 23.33 8.52
C ILE A 79 3.75 22.62 8.66
N GLU A 80 3.01 22.83 9.75
CA GLU A 80 1.77 22.12 10.06
C GLU A 80 0.81 22.03 8.87
N LYS A 81 0.54 23.16 8.21
CA LYS A 81 -0.39 23.20 7.08
C LYS A 81 0.17 22.43 5.87
N ILE A 82 1.44 22.62 5.54
CA ILE A 82 2.08 21.98 4.39
C ILE A 82 2.15 20.47 4.61
N ALA A 83 2.46 20.03 5.84
CA ALA A 83 2.49 18.63 6.22
C ALA A 83 1.13 17.94 6.05
N MET A 84 0.02 18.62 6.40
CA MET A 84 -1.32 18.08 6.14
C MET A 84 -1.61 17.94 4.65
N ASP A 85 -1.16 18.88 3.82
CA ASP A 85 -1.33 18.79 2.37
C ASP A 85 -0.46 17.67 1.77
N VAL A 86 0.78 17.49 2.24
CA VAL A 86 1.64 16.36 1.87
C VAL A 86 0.97 15.03 2.20
N LEU A 87 0.39 14.90 3.40
CA LEU A 87 -0.32 13.68 3.80
C LEU A 87 -1.54 13.40 2.92
N ARG A 88 -2.26 14.44 2.50
CA ARG A 88 -3.39 14.29 1.55
C ARG A 88 -2.92 13.76 0.20
N GLU A 89 -1.83 14.29 -0.34
CA GLU A 89 -1.26 13.82 -1.60
C GLU A 89 -0.73 12.37 -1.51
N CYS A 90 -0.40 11.87 -0.32
CA CYS A 90 -0.03 10.45 -0.13
C CYS A 90 -1.22 9.47 -0.30
N GLY A 91 -2.46 9.97 -0.38
CA GLY A 91 -3.63 9.17 -0.78
C GLY A 91 -4.00 8.02 0.15
N GLY A 92 -3.56 8.04 1.42
CA GLY A 92 -3.82 6.97 2.38
C GLY A 92 -3.04 5.67 2.13
N LEU A 93 -2.03 5.67 1.25
CA LEU A 93 -1.19 4.52 0.96
C LEU A 93 -0.09 4.36 2.02
N PRO A 94 -0.07 3.27 2.82
CA PRO A 94 0.88 3.14 3.95
C PRO A 94 2.34 3.28 3.52
N ILE A 95 2.71 2.69 2.38
CA ILE A 95 4.09 2.71 1.88
C ILE A 95 4.52 4.12 1.46
N TYR A 96 3.64 4.91 0.83
CA TYR A 96 3.93 6.31 0.48
C TYR A 96 4.07 7.16 1.74
N ILE A 97 3.12 7.04 2.67
CA ILE A 97 3.12 7.81 3.92
C ILE A 97 4.38 7.54 4.73
N ALA A 98 4.76 6.28 4.90
CA ALA A 98 5.98 5.91 5.63
C ALA A 98 7.24 6.43 4.92
N THR A 99 7.32 6.29 3.59
CA THR A 99 8.48 6.72 2.81
C THR A 99 8.67 8.23 2.88
N ILE A 100 7.62 9.00 2.58
CA ILE A 100 7.67 10.47 2.61
C ILE A 100 7.89 10.97 4.04
N GLY A 101 7.18 10.37 5.01
CA GLY A 101 7.35 10.73 6.41
C GLY A 101 8.78 10.52 6.91
N ALA A 102 9.40 9.40 6.56
CA ALA A 102 10.78 9.10 6.93
C ALA A 102 11.79 10.03 6.25
N ALA A 103 11.55 10.40 4.98
CA ALA A 103 12.39 11.36 4.25
C ALA A 103 12.35 12.77 4.86
N LEU A 104 11.21 13.16 5.46
CA LEU A 104 10.99 14.46 6.08
C LEU A 104 11.22 14.44 7.61
N ARG A 105 11.74 13.33 8.15
CA ARG A 105 11.83 13.14 9.59
C ARG A 105 12.68 14.20 10.26
N ASN A 106 12.11 14.89 11.26
CA ASN A 106 12.73 15.98 12.01
C ASN A 106 13.26 17.13 11.14
N ASN A 107 12.76 17.30 9.91
CA ASN A 107 13.15 18.41 9.04
C ASN A 107 12.28 19.63 9.33
N ASP A 108 12.89 20.71 9.82
CA ASP A 108 12.24 21.97 10.19
C ASP A 108 12.34 23.05 9.10
N ASP A 109 12.85 22.71 7.92
CA ASP A 109 12.91 23.61 6.75
C ASP A 109 11.62 23.54 5.94
N ALA A 110 10.77 24.56 6.09
CA ALA A 110 9.52 24.70 5.36
C ALA A 110 9.68 24.64 3.83
N GLY A 111 10.81 25.08 3.27
CA GLY A 111 11.08 25.00 1.83
C GLY A 111 11.15 23.56 1.34
N VAL A 112 11.75 22.66 2.13
CA VAL A 112 11.82 21.22 1.79
C VAL A 112 10.42 20.58 1.79
N TRP A 113 9.55 21.01 2.70
CA TRP A 113 8.15 20.57 2.73
C TRP A 113 7.37 21.06 1.51
N GLU A 114 7.55 22.33 1.13
CA GLU A 114 6.91 22.91 -0.07
C GLU A 114 7.36 22.24 -1.36
N ASP A 115 8.66 21.96 -1.49
CA ASP A 115 9.21 21.28 -2.66
C ASP A 115 8.74 19.83 -2.74
N THR A 116 8.65 19.14 -1.60
CA THR A 116 8.07 17.79 -1.54
C THR A 116 6.60 17.80 -1.96
N LEU A 117 5.81 18.75 -1.45
CA LEU A 117 4.41 18.91 -1.84
C LEU A 117 4.27 19.18 -3.35
N ARG A 118 5.13 20.03 -3.92
CA ARG A 118 5.16 20.33 -5.35
C ARG A 118 5.50 19.10 -6.19
N ALA A 119 6.49 18.32 -5.75
CA ALA A 119 6.88 17.08 -6.42
C ALA A 119 5.73 16.05 -6.40
N LEU A 120 5.07 15.88 -5.25
CA LEU A 120 3.93 14.97 -5.12
C LEU A 120 2.77 15.38 -6.04
N LYS A 121 2.40 16.66 -6.06
CA LYS A 121 1.34 17.19 -6.94
C LYS A 121 1.62 16.98 -8.43
N LYS A 122 2.89 17.05 -8.83
CA LYS A 122 3.28 16.75 -10.21
C LYS A 122 3.06 15.29 -10.55
N CYS A 123 3.44 14.38 -9.65
CA CYS A 123 3.27 12.94 -9.85
C CYS A 123 1.79 12.51 -9.82
N THR A 124 0.95 13.18 -9.03
CA THR A 124 -0.49 12.87 -8.95
C THR A 124 -1.28 13.45 -10.13
N GLY A 125 -0.88 14.64 -10.64
CA GLY A 125 -1.51 15.28 -11.80
C GLY A 125 -1.35 14.56 -13.15
N GLU A 126 -0.40 13.64 -13.27
CA GLU A 126 -0.20 12.83 -14.48
C GLU A 126 -1.11 11.58 -14.53
N THR A 127 -1.94 11.34 -13.51
CA THR A 127 -2.75 10.11 -13.38
C THR A 127 -4.11 10.14 -14.09
N GLU A 128 -4.52 11.25 -14.71
CA GLU A 128 -5.75 11.28 -15.53
C GLU A 128 -5.63 10.52 -16.88
N GLY A 129 -4.43 10.04 -17.24
CA GLY A 129 -4.19 9.31 -18.50
C GLY A 129 -3.32 8.05 -18.40
N VAL A 130 -2.94 7.62 -17.20
CA VAL A 130 -2.05 6.47 -17.03
C VAL A 130 -2.90 5.28 -16.60
N GLU A 131 -3.11 4.31 -17.52
CA GLU A 131 -3.33 2.91 -17.16
C GLU A 131 -2.49 2.62 -15.92
N LYS A 132 -3.11 2.13 -14.84
CA LYS A 132 -2.44 1.78 -13.58
C LYS A 132 -1.14 1.02 -13.86
N LYS A 133 -0.06 1.76 -14.09
CA LYS A 133 1.28 1.21 -14.14
C LYS A 133 1.53 0.87 -12.70
N SER A 134 1.37 -0.42 -12.43
CA SER A 134 1.98 -1.13 -11.33
C SER A 134 3.07 -0.29 -10.71
N LEU A 135 2.75 0.37 -9.60
CA LEU A 135 3.76 0.83 -8.67
C LEU A 135 4.40 -0.45 -8.15
N THR A 136 5.47 -0.86 -8.81
CA THR A 136 6.33 -1.95 -8.38
C THR A 136 7.05 -1.45 -7.12
N PHE A 137 6.60 -1.96 -5.98
CA PHE A 137 7.52 -2.34 -4.92
C PHE A 137 7.72 -3.85 -5.05
#